data_AF-A0A9W6W349-F1
#
_entry.id   AF-A0A9W6W349-F1
#
_cell.length_a   1.000
_cell.length_b   1.000
_cell.length_c   1.000
_cell.angle_alpha   90.00
_cell.angle_beta   90.00
_cell.angle_gamma   90.00
#
_symmetry.space_group_name_H-M   'P 1'
#
loop_
_entity.id
_entity.type
_entity.pdbx_description
1 polymer ?
#
loop_
_entity_poly.entity_id
_entity_poly.type
_entity_poly.pdbx_seq_one_letter_code
_entity_poly.pdbx_strand_id
1 'polypeptide(L)' 'MNNADLQVFSAHVQRRRRQIIADVADAQRGGDPSAIEDELRRRLRGTGVSDAELAAWARDIGALPQGS' A
#
# COMPACT_ATOMS: atom_id res chain seq x y z
N MET A 1 5.81 26.01 -12.84
CA MET A 1 5.94 24.65 -12.27
C MET A 1 6.69 23.82 -13.29
N ASN A 2 7.93 23.41 -12.99
CA ASN A 2 8.83 22.77 -13.98
C ASN A 2 8.78 21.24 -13.87
N ASN A 3 9.26 20.53 -14.90
CA ASN A 3 9.26 19.06 -14.94
C ASN A 3 9.97 18.42 -13.72
N ALA A 4 10.98 19.09 -13.15
CA ALA A 4 11.68 18.65 -11.94
C ALA A 4 10.78 18.61 -10.69
N ASP A 5 9.94 19.64 -10.46
CA ASP A 5 9.01 19.69 -9.33
C ASP A 5 7.96 18.58 -9.42
N LEU A 6 7.46 18.31 -10.62
CA LEU A 6 6.51 17.22 -10.87
C LEU A 6 7.13 15.86 -10.54
N GLN A 7 8.39 15.63 -10.94
CA GLN A 7 9.07 14.37 -10.65
C GLN A 7 9.36 14.18 -9.16
N VAL A 8 9.76 15.23 -8.44
CA VAL A 8 9.96 15.17 -6.98
C VAL A 8 8.65 14.88 -6.26
N PHE A 9 7.55 15.55 -6.65
CA PHE A 9 6.22 15.30 -6.11
C PHE A 9 5.77 13.85 -6.36
N SER A 10 5.91 13.34 -7.59
CA SER A 10 5.59 11.95 -7.93
C SER A 10 6.44 10.94 -7.14
N ALA A 11 7.75 11.20 -7.00
CA ALA A 11 8.63 10.35 -6.20
C ALA A 11 8.23 10.33 -4.72
N HIS A 12 7.82 11.47 -4.17
CA HIS A 12 7.35 11.58 -2.80
C HIS A 12 6.07 10.75 -2.57
N VAL A 13 5.08 10.87 -3.45
CA VAL A 13 3.84 10.08 -3.39
C VAL A 13 4.15 8.58 -3.48
N GLN A 14 5.00 8.17 -4.42
CA GLN A 14 5.38 6.77 -4.59
C GLN A 14 6.14 6.20 -3.39
N ARG A 15 7.01 7.00 -2.75
CA ARG A 15 7.68 6.61 -1.51
C ARG A 15 6.67 6.43 -0.38
N ARG A 16 5.73 7.36 -0.23
CA ARG A 16 4.71 7.28 0.82
C ARG A 16 3.82 6.05 0.68
N ARG A 17 3.38 5.73 -0.54
CA ARG A 17 2.59 4.52 -0.81
C ARG A 17 3.36 3.25 -0.42
N ARG A 18 4.61 3.12 -0.84
CA ARG A 18 5.47 1.97 -0.50
C ARG A 18 5.63 1.79 1.01
N GLN A 19 5.84 2.88 1.75
CA GLN A 19 5.95 2.81 3.20
C GLN A 19 4.66 2.29 3.84
N ILE A 20 3.50 2.80 3.42
CA ILE A 20 2.21 2.36 3.94
C ILE A 20 1.99 0.87 3.70
N ILE A 21 2.30 0.37 2.50
CA ILE A 21 2.17 -1.05 2.16
C ILE A 21 3.07 -1.89 3.05
N ALA A 22 4.32 -1.47 3.28
CA ALA A 22 5.25 -2.18 4.16
C ALA A 22 4.77 -2.24 5.61
N ASP A 23 4.28 -1.12 6.16
CA ASP A 23 3.75 -1.06 7.52
C ASP A 23 2.55 -2.00 7.70
N VAL A 24 1.64 -2.03 6.71
CA VAL A 24 0.49 -2.94 6.73
C VAL A 24 0.93 -4.39 6.56
N ALA A 25 1.90 -4.65 5.68
CA ALA A 25 2.43 -5.98 5.44
C ALA A 25 3.11 -6.58 6.66
N ASP A 26 3.75 -5.75 7.48
CA ASP A 26 4.37 -6.19 8.73
C ASP A 26 3.31 -6.43 9.83
N ALA A 27 2.35 -5.51 9.96
CA ALA A 27 1.31 -5.60 10.97
C ALA A 27 0.27 -6.71 10.72
N GLN A 28 0.00 -7.04 9.45
CA GLN A 28 -1.04 -7.99 9.05
C GLN A 28 -0.50 -9.13 8.19
N ARG A 29 0.80 -9.43 8.31
CA ARG A 29 1.42 -10.59 7.64
C ARG A 29 0.58 -11.84 7.92
N GLY A 30 0.28 -12.65 6.92
CA GLY A 30 -0.49 -13.89 7.10
C GLY A 30 -1.91 -13.71 7.64
N GLY A 31 -2.47 -12.49 7.59
CA GLY A 31 -3.82 -12.17 8.04
C GLY A 31 -4.87 -12.24 6.93
N ASP A 32 -6.12 -11.97 7.29
CA ASP A 32 -7.25 -11.96 6.36
C ASP A 32 -7.10 -10.86 5.28
N PRO A 33 -7.11 -11.22 3.98
CA PRO A 33 -6.99 -10.25 2.89
C PRO A 33 -8.01 -9.13 2.94
N SER A 34 -9.25 -9.38 3.37
CA SER A 34 -10.27 -8.33 3.48
C SER A 34 -9.90 -7.26 4.52
N ALA A 35 -9.33 -7.66 5.67
CA ALA A 35 -8.89 -6.72 6.71
C ALA A 35 -7.65 -5.92 6.26
N ILE A 36 -6.78 -6.55 5.48
CA ILE A 36 -5.62 -5.89 4.88
C ILE A 36 -6.07 -4.86 3.83
N GLU A 37 -7.00 -5.23 2.95
CA GLU A 37 -7.55 -4.35 1.92
C GLU A 37 -8.20 -3.10 2.55
N ASP A 38 -9.00 -3.28 3.60
CA ASP A 38 -9.66 -2.17 4.29
C ASP A 38 -8.67 -1.20 4.95
N GLU A 39 -7.59 -1.72 5.53
CA GLU A 39 -6.55 -0.87 6.12
C GLU A 39 -5.74 -0.12 5.04
N LEU A 40 -5.42 -0.78 3.92
CA LEU A 40 -4.79 -0.13 2.78
C LEU A 40 -5.69 0.96 2.20
N ARG A 41 -7.00 0.69 2.03
CA ARG A 41 -8.00 1.67 1.57
C ARG A 41 -8.06 2.90 2.49
N ARG A 42 -8.04 2.69 3.81
CA ARG A 42 -8.04 3.77 4.81
C ARG A 42 -6.79 4.64 4.70
N ARG A 43 -5.60 4.03 4.61
CA ARG A 43 -4.31 4.75 4.60
C ARG A 43 -3.96 5.38 3.26
N LEU A 44 -4.42 4.80 2.16
CA LEU A 44 -4.13 5.25 0.79
C LEU A 44 -5.25 6.09 0.16
N ARG A 45 -6.27 6.46 0.95
CA ARG A 45 -7.36 7.31 0.51
C ARG A 45 -6.84 8.60 -0.15
N GLY A 46 -7.31 8.89 -1.36
CA GLY A 46 -6.92 10.09 -2.10
C GLY A 46 -5.56 10.02 -2.80
N THR A 47 -4.84 8.89 -2.69
CA THR A 47 -3.59 8.70 -3.45
C THR A 47 -3.85 8.33 -4.90
N GLY A 48 -5.05 7.87 -5.28
CA GLY A 48 -5.36 7.40 -6.63
C GLY A 48 -4.99 5.94 -6.90
N VAL A 49 -4.82 5.15 -5.84
CA VAL A 49 -4.73 3.68 -5.95
C VAL A 49 -6.13 3.11 -6.15
N SER A 50 -6.28 2.20 -7.11
CA SER A 50 -7.56 1.57 -7.45
C SER A 50 -7.91 0.44 -6.48
N ASP A 51 -9.20 0.15 -6.28
CA ASP A 51 -9.61 -0.97 -5.41
C ASP A 51 -9.04 -2.32 -5.85
N ALA A 52 -8.88 -2.53 -7.16
CA ALA A 52 -8.24 -3.73 -7.70
C ALA A 52 -6.75 -3.86 -7.29
N GLU A 53 -6.03 -2.75 -7.21
CA GLU A 53 -4.63 -2.74 -6.74
C GLU A 53 -4.57 -3.02 -5.24
N LEU A 54 -5.50 -2.45 -4.46
CA LEU A 54 -5.60 -2.71 -3.01
C LEU A 54 -5.87 -4.20 -2.74
N ALA A 55 -6.83 -4.79 -3.46
CA ALA A 55 -7.18 -6.20 -3.32
C ALA A 55 -6.00 -7.12 -3.72
N ALA A 56 -5.24 -6.76 -4.77
CA ALA A 56 -4.05 -7.51 -5.16
C ALA A 56 -2.98 -7.49 -4.05
N TRP A 57 -2.63 -6.31 -3.53
CA TRP A 57 -1.66 -6.19 -2.45
C TRP A 57 -2.11 -6.89 -1.17
N ALA A 58 -3.40 -6.83 -0.86
CA ALA A 58 -3.94 -7.49 0.31
C ALA A 58 -3.82 -9.01 0.25
N ARG A 59 -4.02 -9.60 -0.93
CA ARG A 59 -3.81 -11.04 -1.16
C ARG A 59 -2.34 -11.41 -1.05
N ASP A 60 -1.45 -10.60 -1.62
CA ASP A 60 0.00 -10.83 -1.54
C ASP A 60 0.48 -10.79 -0.09
N ILE A 61 0.06 -9.79 0.68
CA ILE A 61 0.39 -9.65 2.11
C ILE A 61 -0.18 -10.82 2.94
N GLY A 62 -1.46 -11.17 2.73
CA GLY A 62 -2.10 -12.27 3.45
C GLY A 62 -1.51 -13.65 3.11
N ALA A 63 -0.90 -13.79 1.93
CA ALA A 63 -0.19 -14.99 1.52
C ALA A 63 1.23 -15.09 2.10
N LEU A 64 1.76 -14.01 2.70
CA LEU A 64 3.07 -14.06 3.36
C LEU A 64 2.99 -14.96 4.60
N PRO A 65 3.94 -15.88 4.79
CA PRO A 65 3.97 -16.72 5.97
C PRO A 65 4.15 -15.86 7.22
N GLN A 66 3.40 -16.16 8.28
CA GLN A 66 3.68 -15.67 9.63
C GLN A 66 5.12 -16.12 9.97
N GLY A 67 6.00 -15.19 10.34
CA GLY A 67 7.37 -15.53 10.70
C GLY A 67 7.38 -16.59 11.81
N SER A 68 8.19 -17.65 11.64
CA SER A 68 8.38 -18.72 12.62
C SER A 68 8.98 -18.23 13.94
#